data_AF-A0A1M7RE14-F1
#
_entry.id   AF-A0A1M7RE14-F1
#
_cell.length_a   1.000
_cell.length_b   1.000
_cell.length_c   1.000
_cell.angle_alpha   90.00
_cell.angle_beta   90.00
_cell.angle_gamma   90.00
#
_symmetry.space_group_name_H-M   'P 1'
#
loop_
_entity.id
_entity.type
_entity.pdbx_description
1 polymer ?
#
loop_
_entity_poly.entity_id
_entity_poly.type
_entity_poly.pdbx_seq_one_letter_code
_entity_poly.pdbx_strand_id
1 'polypeptide(L)'
;MLQTAREAEAYLNASRTQTPRQVDAQYHFVELNPSSFEYLKYTLKGEGYGERIGKDIALYNHKFESVCADIVAAAAARKAGQRAIFLLDQYAYDDIVMSTVNNIFQNLQGAEVILTFNVDSLLTFLTDSEQFHSITRRIGLEEYINWKDIARLKAGSHWRQIIQRQISHGIWKASGARFMTLFFVTPQGNRPWSYWLVHLSNAYRANDVMKSVHWDHGNSFGHSLEAGFFQIGYEANRDIDVTSQSEMDFQGASAFDETLHKRSVATLKDQLPRMIYDNPDGLMFNDLIYQIANQTNATEKIIKESLHEGVATKELQAIIEGGGLRTKGTSIRGSDILIPNRQKSIFLGYH
;
A
#
# COMPACT_ATOMS: atom_id res chain seq x y z
N MET A 1 15.32 10.45 7.98
CA MET A 1 15.86 9.08 7.92
C MET A 1 16.92 8.79 8.97
N LEU A 2 18.14 9.35 8.88
CA LEU A 2 19.19 9.10 9.89
C LEU A 2 18.72 9.44 11.32
N GLN A 3 18.12 10.62 11.48
CA GLN A 3 17.54 11.04 12.75
C GLN A 3 16.38 10.13 13.19
N THR A 4 15.48 9.78 12.27
CA THR A 4 14.34 8.87 12.52
C THR A 4 14.81 7.50 13.03
N ALA A 5 15.85 6.93 12.44
CA ALA A 5 16.42 5.66 12.88
C ALA A 5 17.03 5.78 14.30
N ARG A 6 17.71 6.89 14.59
CA ARG A 6 18.25 7.18 15.93
C ARG A 6 17.13 7.33 16.97
N GLU A 7 16.06 8.04 16.63
CA GLU A 7 14.89 8.21 17.50
C GLU A 7 14.15 6.88 17.73
N ALA A 8 14.01 6.05 16.69
CA ALA A 8 13.43 4.73 16.81
C ALA A 8 14.29 3.81 17.71
N GLU A 9 15.62 3.86 17.59
CA GLU A 9 16.52 3.13 18.49
C GLU A 9 16.37 3.61 19.94
N ALA A 10 16.34 4.93 20.17
CA ALA A 10 16.13 5.50 21.49
C ALA A 10 14.78 5.05 22.09
N TYR A 11 13.71 5.08 21.30
CA TYR A 11 12.40 4.60 21.69
C TYR A 11 12.39 3.10 22.04
N LEU A 12 13.03 2.25 21.21
CA LEU A 12 13.16 0.80 21.45
C LEU A 12 13.87 0.47 22.77
N ASN A 13 14.77 1.35 23.19
CA ASN A 13 15.59 1.20 24.39
C ASN A 13 15.05 1.93 25.62
N ALA A 14 14.03 2.78 25.47
CA ALA A 14 13.47 3.56 26.58
C ALA A 14 13.02 2.69 27.77
N SER A 15 12.55 1.46 27.51
CA SER A 15 12.14 0.48 28.53
C SER A 15 13.16 -0.63 28.78
N ARG A 16 14.33 -0.59 28.12
CA ARG A 16 15.37 -1.63 28.21
C ARG A 16 16.58 -1.13 28.99
N THR A 17 16.77 -1.65 30.20
CA THR A 17 17.87 -1.24 31.07
C THR A 17 19.08 -2.19 31.04
N GLN A 18 18.88 -3.47 30.70
CA GLN A 18 19.95 -4.49 30.77
C GLN A 18 20.54 -4.89 29.40
N THR A 19 19.72 -4.87 28.34
CA THR A 19 20.15 -5.29 27.00
C THR A 19 19.67 -4.26 25.96
N PRO A 20 20.38 -3.13 25.82
CA PRO A 20 20.06 -2.16 24.78
C PRO A 20 20.24 -2.82 23.41
N ARG A 21 19.32 -2.54 22.50
CA ARG A 21 19.37 -2.97 21.11
C ARG A 21 19.98 -1.86 20.26
N GLN A 22 20.83 -2.24 19.31
CA GLN A 22 21.33 -1.32 18.30
C GLN A 22 20.63 -1.59 16.97
N VAL A 23 20.34 -0.52 16.24
CA VAL A 23 19.84 -0.57 14.86
C VAL A 23 21.05 -0.61 13.94
N ASP A 24 21.40 -1.81 13.49
CA ASP A 24 22.46 -2.02 12.50
C ASP A 24 21.95 -1.73 11.08
N ALA A 25 22.04 -0.44 10.69
CA ALA A 25 21.56 0.07 9.41
C ALA A 25 22.69 0.66 8.56
N GLN A 26 22.62 0.42 7.25
CA GLN A 26 23.39 1.12 6.23
C GLN A 26 22.48 2.09 5.46
N TYR A 27 23.03 3.22 5.08
CA TYR A 27 22.31 4.29 4.40
C TYR A 27 22.94 4.51 3.04
N HIS A 28 22.12 4.43 1.99
CA HIS A 28 22.55 4.70 0.63
C HIS A 28 21.78 5.92 0.14
N PHE A 29 22.50 7.00 -0.17
CA PHE A 29 21.91 8.20 -0.76
C PHE A 29 22.37 8.33 -2.21
N VAL A 30 21.41 8.44 -3.11
CA VAL A 30 21.66 8.53 -4.55
C VAL A 30 21.08 9.85 -5.05
N GLU A 31 21.91 10.67 -5.68
CA GLU A 31 21.52 11.97 -6.22
C GLU A 31 22.20 12.18 -7.56
N LEU A 32 21.44 12.47 -8.60
CA LEU A 32 21.96 12.64 -9.96
C LEU A 32 22.61 14.02 -10.15
N ASN A 33 22.02 15.08 -9.59
CA ASN A 33 22.48 16.44 -9.78
C ASN A 33 23.76 16.69 -8.96
N PRO A 34 24.89 17.06 -9.60
CA PRO A 34 26.16 17.25 -8.88
C PRO A 34 26.10 18.33 -7.79
N SER A 35 25.37 19.43 -8.03
CA SER A 35 25.24 20.52 -7.06
C SER A 35 24.42 20.09 -5.84
N SER A 36 23.29 19.40 -6.06
CA SER A 36 22.49 18.82 -4.97
C SER A 36 23.27 17.76 -4.19
N PHE A 37 24.08 16.95 -4.89
CA PHE A 37 24.93 15.94 -4.28
C PHE A 37 25.99 16.54 -3.35
N GLU A 38 26.69 17.59 -3.79
CA GLU A 38 27.66 18.29 -2.94
C GLU A 38 26.97 19.00 -1.76
N TYR A 39 25.76 19.52 -1.95
CA TYR A 39 24.96 20.08 -0.86
C TYR A 39 24.52 19.02 0.16
N LEU A 40 24.10 17.84 -0.29
CA LEU A 40 23.79 16.70 0.58
C LEU A 40 25.02 16.33 1.44
N LYS A 41 26.19 16.24 0.81
CA LYS A 41 27.45 15.92 1.49
C LYS A 41 27.84 17.01 2.50
N TYR A 42 27.66 18.28 2.16
CA TYR A 42 27.87 19.40 3.07
C TYR A 42 26.93 19.31 4.29
N THR A 43 25.63 19.10 4.04
CA THR A 43 24.59 18.99 5.08
C THR A 43 24.88 17.82 6.03
N LEU A 44 25.20 16.64 5.49
CA LEU A 44 25.55 15.48 6.31
C LEU A 44 26.75 15.74 7.23
N LYS A 45 27.76 16.48 6.74
CA LYS A 45 28.90 16.89 7.57
C LYS A 45 28.50 17.91 8.63
N GLY A 46 27.70 18.91 8.26
CA GLY A 46 27.19 19.93 9.19
C GLY A 46 26.36 19.34 10.34
N GLU A 47 25.57 18.30 10.04
CA GLU A 47 24.77 17.54 11.02
C GLU A 47 25.57 16.49 11.81
N GLY A 48 26.90 16.44 11.64
CA GLY A 48 27.79 15.56 12.40
C GLY A 48 27.92 14.12 11.87
N TYR A 49 27.40 13.81 10.68
CA TYR A 49 27.50 12.48 10.05
C TYR A 49 28.76 12.31 9.18
N GLY A 50 29.65 13.29 9.12
CA GLY A 50 30.83 13.28 8.24
C GLY A 50 31.72 12.05 8.39
N GLU A 51 32.00 11.63 9.63
CA GLU A 51 32.85 10.46 9.95
C GLU A 51 32.22 9.10 9.59
N ARG A 52 30.92 9.09 9.27
CA ARG A 52 30.15 7.89 8.88
C ARG A 52 30.11 7.69 7.37
N ILE A 53 30.42 8.73 6.59
CA ILE A 53 30.50 8.67 5.13
C ILE A 53 31.64 7.72 4.74
N GLY A 54 31.33 6.76 3.86
CA GLY A 54 32.25 5.70 3.44
C GLY A 54 32.33 4.51 4.39
N LYS A 55 31.65 4.55 5.54
CA LYS A 55 31.53 3.41 6.48
C LYS A 55 30.14 2.79 6.35
N ASP A 56 29.16 3.39 7.01
CA ASP A 56 27.76 2.97 7.00
C ASP A 56 26.85 3.92 6.20
N ILE A 57 27.39 5.08 5.76
CA ILE A 57 26.73 5.98 4.81
C ILE A 57 27.46 5.94 3.47
N ALA A 58 26.81 5.43 2.43
CA ALA A 58 27.29 5.44 1.06
C ALA A 58 26.57 6.54 0.25
N LEU A 59 27.35 7.31 -0.51
CA LEU A 59 26.86 8.40 -1.35
C LEU A 59 27.17 8.10 -2.82
N TYR A 60 26.18 8.24 -3.69
CA TYR A 60 26.30 7.98 -5.12
C TYR A 60 25.85 9.19 -5.93
N ASN A 61 26.74 9.76 -6.74
CA ASN A 61 26.36 10.80 -7.71
C ASN A 61 26.02 10.18 -9.07
N HIS A 62 24.92 9.42 -9.11
CA HIS A 62 24.52 8.59 -10.25
C HIS A 62 23.00 8.56 -10.39
N LYS A 63 22.51 8.01 -11.50
CA LYS A 63 21.08 7.63 -11.62
C LYS A 63 20.78 6.45 -10.71
N PHE A 64 19.62 6.44 -10.07
CA PHE A 64 19.23 5.35 -9.18
C PHE A 64 19.26 3.98 -9.88
N GLU A 65 18.75 3.91 -11.10
CA GLU A 65 18.69 2.69 -11.92
C GLU A 65 20.08 2.10 -12.16
N SER A 66 21.10 2.95 -12.26
CA SER A 66 22.48 2.51 -12.52
C SER A 66 23.18 1.92 -11.30
N VAL A 67 22.72 2.22 -10.09
CA VAL A 67 23.33 1.76 -8.83
C VAL A 67 22.40 0.84 -8.01
N CYS A 68 21.13 0.72 -8.40
CA CYS A 68 20.12 -0.04 -7.67
C CYS A 68 20.54 -1.50 -7.49
N ALA A 69 21.04 -2.15 -8.55
CA ALA A 69 21.49 -3.54 -8.50
C ALA A 69 22.60 -3.76 -7.46
N ASP A 70 23.57 -2.84 -7.38
CA ASP A 70 24.67 -2.92 -6.42
C ASP A 70 24.18 -2.70 -4.98
N ILE A 71 23.25 -1.76 -4.76
CA ILE A 71 22.63 -1.51 -3.46
C ILE A 71 21.83 -2.74 -3.00
N VAL A 72 21.07 -3.34 -3.92
CA VAL A 72 20.30 -4.57 -3.67
C VAL A 72 21.23 -5.73 -3.31
N ALA A 73 22.31 -5.92 -4.06
CA ALA A 73 23.30 -6.96 -3.77
C ALA A 73 23.97 -6.76 -2.41
N ALA A 74 24.34 -5.52 -2.08
CA ALA A 74 24.92 -5.16 -0.78
C ALA A 74 23.95 -5.44 0.37
N ALA A 75 22.66 -5.08 0.22
CA ALA A 75 21.63 -5.35 1.22
C ALA A 75 21.35 -6.85 1.41
N ALA A 76 21.41 -7.63 0.33
CA ALA A 76 21.22 -9.08 0.37
C ALA A 76 22.39 -9.81 1.06
N ALA A 77 23.62 -9.33 0.89
CA ALA A 77 24.83 -9.96 1.44
C ALA A 77 24.99 -9.83 2.96
N ARG A 78 24.19 -9.00 3.64
CA ARG A 78 24.28 -8.77 5.10
C ARG A 78 23.76 -9.97 5.90
N LYS A 79 24.35 -10.23 7.07
CA LYS A 79 23.98 -11.35 7.99
C LYS A 79 22.51 -11.38 8.40
N ALA A 80 21.88 -10.22 8.55
CA ALA A 80 20.44 -10.05 8.77
C ALA A 80 19.78 -9.31 7.59
N GLY A 81 20.36 -9.50 6.39
CA GLY A 81 20.01 -8.82 5.15
C GLY A 81 18.61 -9.11 4.66
N GLN A 82 18.30 -8.63 3.45
CA GLN A 82 16.98 -8.70 2.81
C GLN A 82 15.92 -7.74 3.37
N ARG A 83 16.21 -6.95 4.41
CA ARG A 83 15.32 -5.87 4.87
C ARG A 83 15.88 -4.52 4.41
N ALA A 84 15.11 -3.80 3.62
CA ALA A 84 15.51 -2.50 3.10
C ALA A 84 14.27 -1.64 2.87
N ILE A 85 14.37 -0.35 3.18
CA ILE A 85 13.35 0.64 2.84
C ILE A 85 13.95 1.53 1.76
N PHE A 86 13.33 1.53 0.59
CA PHE A 86 13.67 2.42 -0.51
C PHE A 86 12.69 3.59 -0.51
N LEU A 87 13.21 4.80 -0.32
CA LEU A 87 12.44 6.03 -0.45
C LEU A 87 12.78 6.68 -1.79
N LEU A 88 11.85 6.62 -2.74
CA LEU A 88 12.01 7.13 -4.10
C LEU A 88 11.18 8.40 -4.26
N ASP A 89 11.76 9.54 -3.87
CA ASP A 89 11.07 10.83 -3.86
C ASP A 89 11.30 11.61 -5.15
N GLN A 90 10.98 11.00 -6.30
CA GLN A 90 11.26 11.64 -7.59
C GLN A 90 10.18 12.65 -7.99
N TYR A 91 9.01 12.67 -7.33
CA TYR A 91 7.83 13.52 -7.55
C TYR A 91 7.27 13.52 -8.99
N ALA A 92 8.11 13.47 -10.02
CA ALA A 92 7.74 13.31 -11.41
C ALA A 92 7.10 11.93 -11.66
N TYR A 93 6.28 11.86 -12.70
CA TYR A 93 5.57 10.65 -13.09
C TYR A 93 6.38 9.74 -14.02
N ASP A 94 7.55 10.18 -14.47
CA ASP A 94 8.30 9.57 -15.57
C ASP A 94 9.70 9.06 -15.18
N ASP A 95 10.13 9.26 -13.93
CA ASP A 95 11.49 8.95 -13.50
C ASP A 95 11.66 7.50 -13.00
N ILE A 96 10.68 6.92 -12.29
CA ILE A 96 10.80 5.57 -11.71
C ILE A 96 10.36 4.50 -12.72
N VAL A 97 11.30 3.65 -13.10
CA VAL A 97 11.03 2.48 -13.94
C VAL A 97 10.53 1.32 -13.08
N MET A 98 9.32 0.80 -13.36
CA MET A 98 8.72 -0.29 -12.57
C MET A 98 9.54 -1.58 -12.61
N SER A 99 10.31 -1.84 -13.67
CA SER A 99 11.21 -3.00 -13.72
C SER A 99 12.35 -2.92 -12.69
N THR A 100 12.82 -1.72 -12.35
CA THR A 100 13.79 -1.50 -11.25
C THR A 100 13.15 -1.83 -9.91
N VAL A 101 11.91 -1.40 -9.68
CA VAL A 101 11.14 -1.73 -8.47
C VAL A 101 10.89 -3.24 -8.38
N ASN A 102 10.54 -3.87 -9.49
CA ASN A 102 10.38 -5.33 -9.58
C ASN A 102 11.67 -6.07 -9.20
N ASN A 103 12.81 -5.62 -9.73
CA ASN A 103 14.11 -6.19 -9.37
C ASN A 103 14.39 -6.12 -7.87
N ILE A 104 14.04 -5.02 -7.20
CA ILE A 104 14.16 -4.89 -5.73
C ILE A 104 13.36 -6.01 -5.05
N PHE A 105 12.08 -6.17 -5.38
CA PHE A 105 11.22 -7.17 -4.73
C PHE A 105 11.58 -8.62 -5.06
N GLN A 106 12.16 -8.88 -6.23
CA GLN A 106 12.66 -10.21 -6.59
C GLN A 106 13.91 -10.62 -5.79
N ASN A 107 14.74 -9.65 -5.38
CA ASN A 107 16.05 -9.92 -4.77
C ASN A 107 16.09 -9.64 -3.26
N LEU A 108 15.10 -8.93 -2.70
CA LEU A 108 15.01 -8.60 -1.28
C LEU A 108 13.62 -8.94 -0.71
N GLN A 109 13.55 -10.03 0.04
CA GLN A 109 12.28 -10.55 0.58
C GLN A 109 11.55 -9.57 1.52
N GLY A 110 12.30 -8.82 2.32
CA GLY A 110 11.78 -7.82 3.25
C GLY A 110 11.96 -6.39 2.75
N ALA A 111 12.01 -6.18 1.43
CA ALA A 111 12.01 -4.83 0.88
C ALA A 111 10.65 -4.15 1.05
N GLU A 112 10.72 -2.86 1.26
CA GLU A 112 9.60 -1.92 1.17
C GLU A 112 10.03 -0.77 0.25
N VAL A 113 9.14 -0.35 -0.64
CA VAL A 113 9.37 0.78 -1.54
C VAL A 113 8.27 1.80 -1.27
N ILE A 114 8.67 3.02 -0.97
CA ILE A 114 7.78 4.17 -0.86
C ILE A 114 8.19 5.13 -1.97
N LEU A 115 7.26 5.45 -2.88
CA LEU A 115 7.52 6.35 -3.99
C LEU A 115 6.49 7.48 -4.05
N THR A 116 6.94 8.65 -4.47
CA THR A 116 6.06 9.79 -4.80
C THR A 116 5.74 9.79 -6.29
N PHE A 117 4.47 9.97 -6.64
CA PHE A 117 3.99 9.91 -8.01
C PHE A 117 2.97 11.02 -8.27
N ASN A 118 3.32 12.00 -9.09
CA ASN A 118 2.44 13.13 -9.42
C ASN A 118 1.36 12.72 -10.44
N VAL A 119 0.32 12.08 -9.92
CA VAL A 119 -0.83 11.61 -10.68
C VAL A 119 -1.57 12.74 -11.39
N ASP A 120 -1.72 13.90 -10.75
CA ASP A 120 -2.50 15.01 -11.31
C ASP A 120 -1.85 15.55 -12.57
N SER A 121 -0.52 15.62 -12.59
CA SER A 121 0.23 15.98 -13.79
C SER A 121 0.07 14.95 -14.88
N LEU A 122 0.22 13.67 -14.56
CA LEU A 122 0.04 12.62 -15.54
C LEU A 122 -1.37 12.71 -16.15
N LEU A 123 -2.43 12.71 -15.33
CA LEU A 123 -3.82 12.76 -15.80
C LEU A 123 -4.15 13.99 -16.63
N THR A 124 -3.69 15.16 -16.19
CA THR A 124 -3.96 16.44 -16.84
C THR A 124 -3.43 16.45 -18.27
N PHE A 125 -2.22 15.94 -18.49
CA PHE A 125 -1.58 15.98 -19.80
C PHE A 125 -1.76 14.71 -20.62
N LEU A 126 -2.23 13.60 -20.02
CA LEU A 126 -2.36 12.30 -20.68
C LEU A 126 -3.16 12.42 -21.98
N THR A 127 -2.53 12.13 -23.11
CA THR A 127 -3.17 12.17 -24.43
C THR A 127 -2.64 11.00 -25.25
N ASP A 128 -3.46 10.46 -26.15
CA ASP A 128 -3.03 9.44 -27.11
C ASP A 128 -2.06 10.07 -28.11
N SER A 129 -0.77 10.04 -27.76
CA SER A 129 0.32 10.65 -28.52
C SER A 129 1.59 9.83 -28.30
N GLU A 130 2.48 9.84 -29.30
CA GLU A 130 3.74 9.07 -29.23
C GLU A 130 4.61 9.49 -28.03
N GLN A 131 4.52 10.75 -27.61
CA GLN A 131 5.21 11.23 -26.42
C GLN A 131 4.75 10.48 -25.15
N PHE A 132 3.43 10.36 -24.94
CA PHE A 132 2.88 9.68 -23.76
C PHE A 132 3.01 8.16 -23.83
N HIS A 133 2.90 7.59 -25.04
CA HIS A 133 3.26 6.20 -25.27
C HIS A 133 4.72 5.93 -24.86
N SER A 134 5.66 6.76 -25.31
CA SER A 134 7.08 6.65 -24.96
C SER A 134 7.33 6.77 -23.45
N ILE A 135 6.71 7.75 -22.78
CA ILE A 135 6.84 7.93 -21.32
C ILE A 135 6.29 6.72 -20.56
N THR A 136 5.07 6.30 -20.87
CA THR A 136 4.42 5.19 -20.16
C THR A 136 5.10 3.86 -20.44
N ARG A 137 5.67 3.68 -21.64
CA ARG A 137 6.52 2.52 -21.99
C ARG A 137 7.78 2.49 -21.16
N ARG A 138 8.45 3.65 -21.03
CA ARG A 138 9.70 3.79 -20.26
C ARG A 138 9.50 3.42 -18.79
N ILE A 139 8.40 3.87 -18.17
CA ILE A 139 8.10 3.53 -16.78
C ILE A 139 7.47 2.14 -16.61
N GLY A 140 7.09 1.47 -17.70
CA GLY A 140 6.50 0.13 -17.67
C GLY A 140 5.00 0.08 -17.37
N LEU A 141 4.27 1.14 -17.71
CA LEU A 141 2.82 1.27 -17.46
C LEU A 141 1.96 1.32 -18.75
N GLU A 142 2.57 1.38 -19.93
CA GLU A 142 1.87 1.55 -21.22
C GLU A 142 0.74 0.53 -21.43
N GLU A 143 0.99 -0.76 -21.15
CA GLU A 143 0.03 -1.85 -21.38
C GLU A 143 -1.19 -1.82 -20.44
N TYR A 144 -1.10 -1.09 -19.32
CA TYR A 144 -2.17 -1.01 -18.32
C TYR A 144 -3.16 0.13 -18.61
N ILE A 145 -2.85 0.99 -19.58
CA ILE A 145 -3.68 2.12 -19.98
C ILE A 145 -4.47 1.75 -21.24
N ASN A 146 -5.79 1.96 -21.20
CA ASN A 146 -6.63 1.76 -22.39
C ASN A 146 -6.53 2.96 -23.35
N TRP A 147 -5.44 3.01 -24.13
CA TRP A 147 -5.17 4.07 -25.10
C TRP A 147 -6.27 4.22 -26.16
N LYS A 148 -6.80 3.10 -26.68
CA LYS A 148 -7.81 3.10 -27.74
C LYS A 148 -9.07 3.88 -27.38
N ASP A 149 -9.45 3.81 -26.10
CA ASP A 149 -10.66 4.47 -25.61
C ASP A 149 -10.35 5.75 -24.84
N ILE A 150 -9.09 6.20 -24.73
CA ILE A 150 -8.72 7.26 -23.79
C ILE A 150 -9.42 8.60 -24.10
N ALA A 151 -9.59 8.93 -25.37
CA ALA A 151 -10.33 10.12 -25.80
C ALA A 151 -11.82 10.03 -25.45
N ARG A 152 -12.43 8.85 -25.64
CA ARG A 152 -13.82 8.59 -25.26
C ARG A 152 -13.99 8.63 -23.74
N LEU A 153 -13.08 8.00 -23.00
CA LEU A 153 -13.07 8.01 -21.55
C LEU A 153 -13.03 9.45 -21.05
N LYS A 154 -12.10 10.28 -21.54
CA LYS A 154 -11.96 11.69 -21.16
C LYS A 154 -13.20 12.57 -21.44
N ALA A 155 -14.12 12.12 -22.29
CA ALA A 155 -15.39 12.80 -22.53
C ALA A 155 -16.46 12.48 -21.45
N GLY A 156 -16.29 11.39 -20.70
CA GLY A 156 -17.16 11.00 -19.59
C GLY A 156 -16.87 11.81 -18.31
N SER A 157 -17.79 11.75 -17.34
CA SER A 157 -17.66 12.54 -16.10
C SER A 157 -16.69 11.93 -15.09
N HIS A 158 -16.50 10.61 -15.13
CA HIS A 158 -15.70 9.84 -14.15
C HIS A 158 -14.32 9.39 -14.67
N TRP A 159 -13.87 9.94 -15.80
CA TRP A 159 -12.67 9.48 -16.52
C TRP A 159 -11.39 9.48 -15.67
N ARG A 160 -11.25 10.47 -14.78
CA ARG A 160 -10.09 10.57 -13.88
C ARG A 160 -9.99 9.34 -12.99
N GLN A 161 -11.11 8.92 -12.40
CA GLN A 161 -11.17 7.76 -11.51
C GLN A 161 -10.82 6.48 -12.27
N ILE A 162 -11.33 6.32 -13.49
CA ILE A 162 -11.05 5.17 -14.35
C ILE A 162 -9.56 5.07 -14.66
N ILE A 163 -8.93 6.16 -15.10
CA ILE A 163 -7.51 6.17 -15.46
C ILE A 163 -6.63 5.98 -14.21
N GLN A 164 -7.01 6.55 -13.06
CA GLN A 164 -6.32 6.31 -11.80
C GLN A 164 -6.37 4.84 -11.37
N ARG A 165 -7.53 4.18 -11.51
CA ARG A 165 -7.65 2.74 -11.25
C ARG A 165 -6.74 1.93 -12.20
N GLN A 166 -6.62 2.34 -13.47
CA GLN A 166 -5.69 1.70 -14.44
C GLN A 166 -4.22 1.89 -14.05
N ILE A 167 -3.80 3.13 -13.74
CA ILE A 167 -2.42 3.44 -13.37
C ILE A 167 -2.04 2.75 -12.05
N SER A 168 -2.88 2.83 -11.03
CA SER A 168 -2.63 2.15 -9.75
C SER A 168 -2.51 0.63 -9.90
N HIS A 169 -3.37 0.03 -10.72
CA HIS A 169 -3.25 -1.39 -11.08
C HIS A 169 -1.92 -1.70 -11.77
N GLY A 170 -1.53 -0.88 -12.74
CA GLY A 170 -0.26 -1.02 -13.44
C GLY A 170 0.94 -0.92 -12.50
N ILE A 171 0.97 0.07 -11.60
CA ILE A 171 2.05 0.21 -10.61
C ILE A 171 2.14 -1.04 -9.73
N TRP A 172 1.01 -1.53 -9.20
CA TRP A 172 1.01 -2.75 -8.40
C TRP A 172 1.51 -3.97 -9.17
N LYS A 173 0.99 -4.21 -10.39
CA LYS A 173 1.38 -5.37 -11.21
C LYS A 173 2.83 -5.29 -11.67
N ALA A 174 3.22 -4.18 -12.27
CA ALA A 174 4.55 -4.00 -12.84
C ALA A 174 5.65 -3.98 -11.77
N SER A 175 5.37 -3.46 -10.57
CA SER A 175 6.32 -3.47 -9.45
C SER A 175 6.56 -4.87 -8.86
N GLY A 176 5.68 -5.84 -9.09
CA GLY A 176 5.82 -7.19 -8.52
C GLY A 176 5.63 -7.27 -7.00
N ALA A 177 5.19 -6.19 -6.34
CA ALA A 177 4.92 -6.19 -4.90
C ALA A 177 3.67 -7.02 -4.57
N ARG A 178 3.70 -7.75 -3.45
CA ARG A 178 2.50 -8.48 -2.99
C ARG A 178 1.41 -7.54 -2.48
N PHE A 179 1.81 -6.46 -1.81
CA PHE A 179 0.89 -5.52 -1.19
C PHE A 179 1.15 -4.08 -1.63
N MET A 180 0.08 -3.31 -1.80
CA MET A 180 0.14 -1.88 -2.10
C MET A 180 -0.80 -1.08 -1.19
N THR A 181 -0.38 0.11 -0.79
CA THR A 181 -1.22 1.12 -0.13
C THR A 181 -1.00 2.47 -0.79
N LEU A 182 -2.09 3.13 -1.19
CA LEU A 182 -2.06 4.43 -1.85
C LEU A 182 -2.46 5.53 -0.88
N PHE A 183 -1.66 6.59 -0.85
CA PHE A 183 -1.92 7.79 -0.08
C PHE A 183 -2.00 8.98 -1.03
N PHE A 184 -3.11 9.70 -1.00
CA PHE A 184 -3.28 10.98 -1.70
C PHE A 184 -2.78 12.14 -0.85
N VAL A 185 -1.61 12.69 -1.15
CA VAL A 185 -1.10 13.82 -0.38
C VAL A 185 -1.45 15.12 -1.10
N THR A 186 -2.27 15.95 -0.46
CA THR A 186 -2.51 17.34 -0.88
C THR A 186 -1.65 18.28 -0.03
N PRO A 187 -0.68 18.99 -0.62
CA PRO A 187 0.13 19.96 0.10
C PRO A 187 -0.72 21.07 0.72
N GLN A 188 -0.37 21.56 1.91
CA GLN A 188 -1.01 22.73 2.50
C GLN A 188 -0.62 24.01 1.72
N GLY A 189 -1.60 24.84 1.37
CA GLY A 189 -1.41 26.15 0.72
C GLY A 189 -2.02 26.26 -0.69
N ASN A 190 -1.64 27.30 -1.45
CA ASN A 190 -2.19 27.62 -2.78
C ASN A 190 -1.72 26.69 -3.92
N ARG A 191 -1.10 25.54 -3.62
CA ARG A 191 -0.70 24.55 -4.63
C ARG A 191 -1.78 23.47 -4.70
N PRO A 192 -2.64 23.43 -5.74
CA PRO A 192 -3.77 22.51 -5.79
C PRO A 192 -3.42 21.07 -6.17
N TRP A 193 -2.14 20.78 -6.48
CA TRP A 193 -1.75 19.52 -7.12
C TRP A 193 -1.51 18.46 -6.06
N SER A 194 -2.34 17.43 -6.08
CA SER A 194 -2.19 16.26 -5.22
C SER A 194 -1.24 15.25 -5.89
N TYR A 195 -0.48 14.54 -5.07
CA TYR A 195 0.36 13.45 -5.54
C TYR A 195 0.06 12.17 -4.77
N TRP A 196 0.45 11.04 -5.33
CA TRP A 196 0.40 9.76 -4.64
C TRP A 196 1.69 9.52 -3.90
N LEU A 197 1.58 9.18 -2.63
CA LEU A 197 2.60 8.43 -1.93
C LEU A 197 2.18 6.96 -2.01
N VAL A 198 2.91 6.17 -2.78
CA VAL A 198 2.62 4.75 -3.01
C VAL A 198 3.55 3.93 -2.12
N HIS A 199 2.98 3.12 -1.24
CA HIS A 199 3.72 2.12 -0.46
C HIS A 199 3.55 0.75 -1.10
N LEU A 200 4.65 0.05 -1.30
CA LEU A 200 4.74 -1.28 -1.89
C LEU A 200 5.54 -2.18 -0.93
N SER A 201 5.05 -3.39 -0.67
CA SER A 201 5.72 -4.33 0.23
C SER A 201 5.38 -5.79 -0.09
N ASN A 202 6.29 -6.70 0.29
CA ASN A 202 6.01 -8.14 0.34
C ASN A 202 5.56 -8.63 1.72
N ALA A 203 5.60 -7.76 2.74
CA ALA A 203 5.23 -8.07 4.11
C ALA A 203 3.84 -7.53 4.43
N TYR A 204 2.89 -8.44 4.72
CA TYR A 204 1.53 -8.04 5.10
C TYR A 204 1.52 -7.13 6.34
N ARG A 205 2.40 -7.39 7.31
CA ARG A 205 2.48 -6.56 8.51
C ARG A 205 2.81 -5.10 8.18
N ALA A 206 3.62 -4.86 7.16
CA ALA A 206 3.91 -3.49 6.70
C ALA A 206 2.66 -2.85 6.08
N ASN A 207 1.92 -3.58 5.24
CA ASN A 207 0.64 -3.11 4.68
C ASN A 207 -0.39 -2.74 5.77
N ASP A 208 -0.55 -3.59 6.78
CA ASP A 208 -1.49 -3.34 7.89
C ASP A 208 -1.07 -2.11 8.73
N VAL A 209 0.23 -1.94 9.00
CA VAL A 209 0.76 -0.76 9.68
C VAL A 209 0.52 0.51 8.85
N MET A 210 0.78 0.46 7.54
CA MET A 210 0.55 1.62 6.66
C MET A 210 -0.93 1.97 6.55
N LYS A 211 -1.83 0.98 6.51
CA LYS A 211 -3.27 1.25 6.64
C LYS A 211 -3.64 1.88 7.97
N SER A 212 -3.06 1.44 9.08
CA SER A 212 -3.31 2.04 10.39
C SER A 212 -2.89 3.51 10.41
N VAL A 213 -1.71 3.84 9.86
CA VAL A 213 -1.26 5.23 9.67
C VAL A 213 -2.26 6.03 8.80
N HIS A 214 -2.81 5.40 7.76
CA HIS A 214 -3.82 6.03 6.90
C HIS A 214 -5.11 6.39 7.67
N TRP A 215 -5.57 5.50 8.57
CA TRP A 215 -6.70 5.75 9.46
C TRP A 215 -6.39 6.83 10.51
N ASP A 216 -5.18 6.83 11.07
CA ASP A 216 -4.77 7.79 12.11
C ASP A 216 -4.61 9.23 11.57
N HIS A 217 -4.26 9.37 10.29
CA HIS A 217 -3.99 10.66 9.65
C HIS A 217 -5.01 11.05 8.56
N GLY A 218 -6.20 10.45 8.60
CA GLY A 218 -7.29 10.49 7.60
C GLY A 218 -7.80 11.83 7.03
N ASN A 219 -7.22 12.96 7.43
CA ASN A 219 -7.68 14.32 7.11
C ASN A 219 -7.10 14.89 5.80
N SER A 220 -6.34 14.12 5.01
CA SER A 220 -5.68 14.68 3.81
C SER A 220 -5.68 13.77 2.59
N PHE A 221 -6.35 12.61 2.63
CA PHE A 221 -6.28 11.60 1.58
C PHE A 221 -7.63 11.44 0.89
N GLY A 222 -7.85 12.17 -0.21
CA GLY A 222 -9.10 12.14 -0.97
C GLY A 222 -8.99 11.28 -2.22
N HIS A 223 -9.70 10.16 -2.27
CA HIS A 223 -10.28 9.52 -3.47
C HIS A 223 -11.23 8.40 -3.00
N SER A 224 -12.22 8.00 -3.83
CA SER A 224 -13.25 7.02 -3.47
C SER A 224 -12.65 5.71 -2.97
N LEU A 225 -12.72 5.54 -1.66
CA LEU A 225 -12.33 4.33 -0.96
C LEU A 225 -13.62 3.70 -0.48
N GLU A 226 -14.04 2.65 -1.19
CA GLU A 226 -15.28 1.94 -0.94
C GLU A 226 -15.23 1.30 0.45
N ALA A 227 -16.35 1.36 1.18
CA ALA A 227 -16.51 0.63 2.42
C ALA A 227 -16.55 -0.87 2.09
N GLY A 228 -15.52 -1.62 2.49
CA GLY A 228 -15.42 -3.06 2.26
C GLY A 228 -14.40 -3.44 1.18
N PHE A 229 -14.78 -4.36 0.29
CA PHE A 229 -13.95 -4.77 -0.84
C PHE A 229 -14.10 -3.86 -2.05
N PHE A 230 -12.99 -3.29 -2.51
CA PHE A 230 -12.82 -2.60 -3.78
C PHE A 230 -11.87 -3.36 -4.71
N GLN A 231 -11.91 -3.01 -5.99
CA GLN A 231 -11.02 -3.60 -6.99
C GLN A 231 -9.97 -2.60 -7.47
N ILE A 232 -8.71 -3.01 -7.45
CA ILE A 232 -7.63 -2.28 -8.13
C ILE A 232 -7.74 -2.57 -9.63
N GLY A 233 -8.09 -1.57 -10.43
CA GLY A 233 -8.27 -1.69 -11.88
C GLY A 233 -9.65 -1.23 -12.37
N TYR A 234 -9.85 -1.22 -13.69
CA TYR A 234 -11.13 -0.84 -14.32
C TYR A 234 -12.04 -2.06 -14.54
N GLU A 235 -13.31 -1.93 -14.16
CA GLU A 235 -14.38 -2.90 -14.42
C GLU A 235 -15.56 -2.18 -15.11
N ALA A 236 -15.82 -2.51 -16.38
CA ALA A 236 -16.88 -1.87 -17.17
C ALA A 236 -18.29 -2.09 -16.57
N ASN A 237 -18.49 -3.18 -15.84
CA ASN A 237 -19.74 -3.53 -15.14
C ASN A 237 -19.91 -2.83 -13.78
N ARG A 238 -18.98 -1.95 -13.38
CA ARG A 238 -19.09 -1.04 -12.23
C ARG A 238 -18.89 0.43 -12.61
N ASP A 239 -18.69 0.70 -13.90
CA ASP A 239 -18.58 2.05 -14.42
C ASP A 239 -19.96 2.73 -14.32
N ILE A 240 -20.05 3.84 -13.59
CA ILE A 240 -21.29 4.59 -13.35
C ILE A 240 -21.91 5.05 -14.67
N ASP A 241 -21.07 5.42 -15.65
CA ASP A 241 -21.51 5.86 -16.97
C ASP A 241 -22.07 4.67 -17.80
N VAL A 242 -21.73 3.42 -17.43
CA VAL A 242 -22.22 2.17 -18.06
C VAL A 242 -23.39 1.54 -17.28
N THR A 243 -23.36 1.61 -15.95
CA THR A 243 -24.28 0.92 -15.04
C THR A 243 -25.42 1.80 -14.54
N SER A 244 -25.29 3.14 -14.66
CA SER A 244 -26.18 4.13 -14.07
C SER A 244 -26.37 3.98 -12.54
N GLN A 245 -25.49 3.23 -11.85
CA GLN A 245 -25.50 3.11 -10.40
C GLN A 245 -24.57 4.18 -9.82
N SER A 246 -25.12 5.20 -9.19
CA SER A 246 -24.34 6.25 -8.55
C SER A 246 -23.61 5.70 -7.32
N GLU A 247 -22.28 5.53 -7.38
CA GLU A 247 -21.47 5.58 -6.16
C GLU A 247 -21.42 7.04 -5.70
N MET A 248 -21.75 7.28 -4.44
CA MET A 248 -21.68 8.62 -3.85
C MET A 248 -20.22 9.11 -3.89
N ASP A 249 -20.03 10.27 -4.52
CA ASP A 249 -18.76 10.98 -4.65
C ASP A 249 -18.30 11.46 -3.25
N PHE A 250 -17.32 10.79 -2.65
CA PHE A 250 -16.77 11.17 -1.34
C PHE A 250 -15.53 12.05 -1.50
N GLN A 251 -15.69 13.21 -2.14
CA GLN A 251 -14.68 14.28 -2.19
C GLN A 251 -14.75 15.18 -0.94
N GLY A 252 -14.75 14.59 0.25
CA GLY A 252 -14.85 15.30 1.54
C GLY A 252 -13.62 15.13 2.43
N ALA A 253 -13.24 16.19 3.15
CA ALA A 253 -12.04 16.32 3.99
C ALA A 253 -12.01 15.48 5.29
N SER A 254 -12.78 14.40 5.38
CA SER A 254 -12.78 13.46 6.52
C SER A 254 -13.12 12.05 6.04
N ALA A 255 -12.37 11.55 5.05
CA ALA A 255 -12.65 10.26 4.41
C ALA A 255 -12.49 9.08 5.38
N PHE A 256 -11.57 9.15 6.34
CA PHE A 256 -11.30 8.10 7.33
C PHE A 256 -11.76 8.50 8.72
N ASP A 257 -13.07 8.50 8.91
CA ASP A 257 -13.73 8.83 10.17
C ASP A 257 -14.49 7.63 10.76
N GLU A 258 -15.13 7.84 11.90
CA GLU A 258 -15.98 6.83 12.53
C GLU A 258 -17.15 6.40 11.63
N THR A 259 -17.59 7.27 10.71
CA THR A 259 -18.65 6.96 9.74
C THR A 259 -18.18 5.91 8.74
N LEU A 260 -17.00 6.11 8.12
CA LEU A 260 -16.39 5.13 7.22
C LEU A 260 -16.06 3.85 7.97
N HIS A 261 -15.58 3.95 9.22
CA HIS A 261 -15.29 2.78 10.05
C HIS A 261 -16.53 1.88 10.21
N LYS A 262 -17.64 2.45 10.70
CA LYS A 262 -18.91 1.72 10.88
C LYS A 262 -19.42 1.11 9.59
N ARG A 263 -19.36 1.84 8.47
CA ARG A 263 -19.75 1.34 7.15
C ARG A 263 -18.85 0.19 6.69
N SER A 264 -17.53 0.33 6.87
CA SER A 264 -16.58 -0.72 6.51
C SER A 264 -16.85 -2.00 7.29
N VAL A 265 -17.10 -1.88 8.61
CA VAL A 265 -17.48 -3.03 9.45
C VAL A 265 -18.78 -3.66 8.96
N ALA A 266 -19.81 -2.85 8.70
CA ALA A 266 -21.10 -3.35 8.23
C ALA A 266 -21.00 -4.06 6.86
N THR A 267 -20.30 -3.47 5.89
CA THR A 267 -20.15 -4.07 4.56
C THR A 267 -19.29 -5.34 4.59
N LEU A 268 -18.18 -5.33 5.34
CA LEU A 268 -17.32 -6.50 5.48
C LEU A 268 -17.99 -7.63 6.26
N LYS A 269 -18.87 -7.32 7.21
CA LYS A 269 -19.69 -8.31 7.91
C LYS A 269 -20.55 -9.12 6.92
N ASP A 270 -21.00 -8.54 5.81
CA ASP A 270 -21.77 -9.27 4.79
C ASP A 270 -20.88 -9.95 3.74
N GLN A 271 -19.74 -9.34 3.40
CA GLN A 271 -18.84 -9.82 2.34
C GLN A 271 -17.90 -10.95 2.79
N LEU A 272 -17.29 -10.83 3.98
CA LEU A 272 -16.31 -11.80 4.49
C LEU A 272 -16.92 -13.20 4.68
N PRO A 273 -18.14 -13.36 5.25
CA PRO A 273 -18.75 -14.67 5.35
C PRO A 273 -18.94 -15.32 3.99
N ARG A 274 -19.42 -14.60 2.97
CA ARG A 274 -19.64 -15.16 1.62
C ARG A 274 -18.35 -15.76 1.06
N MET A 275 -17.24 -15.03 1.17
CA MET A 275 -15.92 -15.51 0.77
C MET A 275 -15.47 -16.76 1.53
N ILE A 276 -15.79 -16.86 2.83
CA ILE A 276 -15.51 -18.04 3.65
C ILE A 276 -16.43 -19.21 3.25
N TYR A 277 -17.70 -18.97 2.93
CA TYR A 277 -18.66 -19.98 2.47
C TYR A 277 -18.26 -20.61 1.14
N ASP A 278 -17.63 -19.85 0.25
CA ASP A 278 -17.09 -20.36 -1.02
C ASP A 278 -15.88 -21.29 -0.82
N ASN A 279 -15.34 -21.39 0.41
CA ASN A 279 -14.23 -22.25 0.81
C ASN A 279 -14.69 -23.24 1.89
N PRO A 280 -15.48 -24.28 1.55
CA PRO A 280 -16.14 -25.16 2.53
C PRO A 280 -15.18 -26.03 3.35
N ASP A 281 -13.95 -26.23 2.88
CA ASP A 281 -12.88 -26.95 3.59
C ASP A 281 -12.18 -26.08 4.65
N GLY A 282 -12.53 -24.79 4.70
CA GLY A 282 -11.96 -23.81 5.62
C GLY A 282 -10.88 -22.95 4.99
N LEU A 283 -10.77 -21.73 5.50
CA LEU A 283 -9.81 -20.73 5.05
C LEU A 283 -8.99 -20.24 6.24
N MET A 284 -7.66 -20.38 6.18
CA MET A 284 -6.78 -19.83 7.20
C MET A 284 -6.91 -18.30 7.22
N PHE A 285 -6.97 -17.68 8.41
CA PHE A 285 -7.16 -16.24 8.52
C PHE A 285 -6.07 -15.44 7.79
N ASN A 286 -4.80 -15.87 7.86
CA ASN A 286 -3.72 -15.25 7.09
C ASN A 286 -3.97 -15.31 5.58
N ASP A 287 -4.50 -16.41 5.05
CA ASP A 287 -4.78 -16.55 3.62
C ASP A 287 -5.93 -15.65 3.20
N LEU A 288 -6.99 -15.57 4.00
CA LEU A 288 -8.09 -14.61 3.80
C LEU A 288 -7.53 -13.20 3.70
N ILE A 289 -6.73 -12.81 4.69
CA ILE A 289 -6.11 -11.49 4.77
C ILE A 289 -5.22 -11.22 3.55
N TYR A 290 -4.41 -12.17 3.11
CA TYR A 290 -3.54 -12.00 1.94
C TYR A 290 -4.33 -11.84 0.65
N GLN A 291 -5.48 -12.49 0.52
CA GLN A 291 -6.35 -12.36 -0.65
C GLN A 291 -6.98 -10.97 -0.73
N ILE A 292 -7.38 -10.39 0.41
CA ILE A 292 -8.15 -9.14 0.45
C ILE A 292 -7.30 -7.89 0.72
N ALA A 293 -6.02 -8.03 1.10
CA ALA A 293 -5.19 -6.93 1.57
C ALA A 293 -5.10 -5.75 0.58
N ASN A 294 -5.09 -6.01 -0.72
CA ASN A 294 -5.06 -4.94 -1.74
C ASN A 294 -6.44 -4.46 -2.18
N GLN A 295 -7.48 -5.14 -1.70
CA GLN A 295 -8.87 -4.89 -2.08
C GLN A 295 -9.64 -4.21 -0.94
N THR A 296 -8.98 -3.78 0.13
CA THR A 296 -9.66 -3.07 1.23
C THR A 296 -8.70 -2.14 1.96
N ASN A 297 -9.24 -1.05 2.51
CA ASN A 297 -8.50 -0.16 3.43
C ASN A 297 -8.69 -0.59 4.89
N ALA A 298 -9.46 -1.64 5.13
CA ALA A 298 -9.62 -2.20 6.45
C ALA A 298 -8.27 -2.72 6.97
N THR A 299 -7.97 -2.34 8.21
CA THR A 299 -6.89 -2.94 9.00
C THR A 299 -7.29 -4.34 9.46
N GLU A 300 -6.32 -5.13 9.91
CA GLU A 300 -6.56 -6.42 10.55
C GLU A 300 -7.60 -6.30 11.69
N LYS A 301 -7.54 -5.20 12.44
CA LYS A 301 -8.48 -4.89 13.52
C LYS A 301 -9.92 -4.77 13.01
N ILE A 302 -10.15 -3.97 11.96
CA ILE A 302 -11.48 -3.78 11.35
C ILE A 302 -12.02 -5.10 10.79
N ILE A 303 -11.15 -5.90 10.18
CA ILE A 303 -11.54 -7.22 9.62
C ILE A 303 -11.97 -8.16 10.74
N LYS A 304 -11.22 -8.24 11.84
CA LYS A 304 -11.59 -9.06 13.01
C LYS A 304 -12.86 -8.58 13.70
N GLU A 305 -13.08 -7.27 13.73
CA GLU A 305 -14.32 -6.68 14.24
C GLU A 305 -15.52 -7.09 13.38
N SER A 306 -15.36 -7.04 12.06
CA SER A 306 -16.39 -7.45 11.08
C SER A 306 -16.76 -8.93 11.18
N LEU A 307 -15.80 -9.79 11.55
CA LEU A 307 -16.02 -11.22 11.79
C LEU A 307 -16.59 -11.53 13.18
N HIS A 308 -16.66 -10.54 14.09
CA HIS A 308 -17.01 -10.79 15.49
C HIS A 308 -18.39 -11.40 15.65
N GLU A 309 -19.40 -10.83 14.98
CA GLU A 309 -20.78 -11.28 15.12
C GLU A 309 -20.96 -12.70 14.58
N GLY A 310 -20.44 -13.00 13.38
CA GLY A 310 -20.54 -14.34 12.80
C GLY A 310 -19.90 -15.43 13.67
N VAL A 311 -18.79 -15.11 14.36
CA VAL A 311 -18.17 -16.03 15.33
C VAL A 311 -19.01 -16.14 16.61
N ALA A 312 -19.54 -15.03 17.12
CA ALA A 312 -20.33 -15.00 18.35
C ALA A 312 -21.68 -15.72 18.20
N THR A 313 -22.34 -15.60 17.05
CA THR A 313 -23.60 -16.27 16.70
C THR A 313 -23.39 -17.70 16.20
N LYS A 314 -22.13 -18.13 16.03
CA LYS A 314 -21.73 -19.44 15.49
C LYS A 314 -22.16 -19.67 14.03
N GLU A 315 -22.39 -18.62 13.26
CA GLU A 315 -22.53 -18.72 11.80
C GLU A 315 -21.18 -19.08 11.15
N LEU A 316 -20.09 -18.60 11.75
CA LEU A 316 -18.71 -18.94 11.41
C LEU A 316 -18.03 -19.60 12.61
N GLN A 317 -17.18 -20.58 12.33
CA GLN A 317 -16.32 -21.20 13.32
C GLN A 317 -14.87 -20.79 13.05
N ALA A 318 -14.19 -20.29 14.09
CA ALA A 318 -12.76 -20.00 14.05
C ALA A 318 -12.02 -21.05 14.89
N ILE A 319 -11.38 -22.00 14.22
CA ILE A 319 -10.71 -23.16 14.81
C ILE A 319 -9.26 -22.80 15.13
N ILE A 320 -8.85 -23.09 16.36
CA ILE A 320 -7.49 -22.82 16.84
C ILE A 320 -6.56 -23.94 16.39
N GLU A 321 -5.32 -23.59 16.05
CA GLU A 321 -4.23 -24.55 15.86
C GLU A 321 -4.06 -25.45 17.10
N GLY A 322 -4.21 -26.77 16.94
CA GLY A 322 -4.19 -27.72 18.06
C GLY A 322 -5.55 -28.04 18.70
N GLY A 323 -6.64 -27.43 18.21
CA GLY A 323 -8.01 -27.74 18.61
C GLY A 323 -8.67 -26.68 19.49
N GLY A 324 -10.01 -26.65 19.46
CA GLY A 324 -10.83 -25.65 20.14
C GLY A 324 -11.34 -24.55 19.20
N LEU A 325 -12.26 -23.73 19.72
CA LEU A 325 -12.93 -22.67 18.97
C LEU A 325 -12.74 -21.31 19.64
N ARG A 326 -12.53 -20.27 18.84
CA ARG A 326 -12.64 -18.88 19.32
C ARG A 326 -14.11 -18.55 19.58
N THR A 327 -14.35 -17.74 20.61
CA THR A 327 -15.70 -17.22 20.94
C THR A 327 -15.89 -15.76 20.56
N LYS A 328 -14.81 -15.06 20.14
CA LYS A 328 -14.82 -13.65 19.73
C LYS A 328 -13.96 -13.46 18.48
N GLY A 329 -14.49 -12.80 17.45
CA GLY A 329 -13.70 -12.47 16.24
C GLY A 329 -12.44 -11.66 16.52
N THR A 330 -12.48 -10.75 17.50
CA THR A 330 -11.31 -9.97 17.94
C THR A 330 -10.16 -10.81 18.50
N SER A 331 -10.41 -12.08 18.87
CA SER A 331 -9.39 -13.00 19.37
C SER A 331 -8.76 -13.90 18.29
N ILE A 332 -9.22 -13.78 17.03
CA ILE A 332 -8.68 -14.54 15.89
C ILE A 332 -7.20 -14.25 15.72
N ARG A 333 -6.42 -15.29 15.43
CA ARG A 333 -5.00 -15.25 15.09
C ARG A 333 -4.77 -15.70 13.66
N GLY A 334 -3.61 -15.37 13.13
CA GLY A 334 -3.22 -15.68 11.75
C GLY A 334 -3.33 -17.16 11.36
N SER A 335 -3.02 -18.08 12.28
CA SER A 335 -3.09 -19.53 12.05
C SER A 335 -4.45 -20.16 12.33
N ASP A 336 -5.45 -19.38 12.76
CA ASP A 336 -6.79 -19.91 12.98
C ASP A 336 -7.47 -20.20 11.62
N ILE A 337 -8.26 -21.28 11.56
CA ILE A 337 -9.02 -21.68 10.35
C ILE A 337 -10.46 -21.21 10.49
N LEU A 338 -10.94 -20.44 9.52
CA LEU A 338 -12.32 -19.99 9.43
C LEU A 338 -13.13 -20.96 8.58
N ILE A 339 -14.20 -21.53 9.13
CA ILE A 339 -15.07 -22.48 8.44
C ILE A 339 -16.52 -22.00 8.57
N PRO A 340 -17.33 -22.08 7.50
CA PRO A 340 -18.77 -21.85 7.63
C PRO A 340 -19.42 -22.91 8.51
N ASN A 341 -20.34 -22.52 9.38
CA ASN A 341 -21.12 -23.51 10.11
C ASN A 341 -22.13 -24.18 9.15
N ARG A 342 -22.09 -25.51 9.05
CA ARG A 342 -22.94 -26.28 8.11
C ARG A 342 -24.42 -26.25 8.48
N GLN A 343 -24.75 -25.93 9.74
CA GLN A 343 -26.12 -25.65 10.14
C GLN A 343 -26.45 -24.18 9.85
N LYS A 344 -27.10 -23.91 8.71
CA LYS A 344 -27.81 -22.64 8.53
C LYS A 344 -28.83 -22.53 9.65
N SER A 345 -28.70 -21.51 10.50
CA SER A 345 -29.76 -21.19 11.44
C SER A 345 -30.97 -20.79 10.61
N ILE A 346 -31.96 -21.70 10.50
CA ILE A 346 -33.27 -21.39 9.93
C ILE A 346 -33.98 -20.55 10.99
N PHE A 347 -33.69 -19.26 11.03
CA PHE A 347 -34.57 -18.28 11.66
C PHE A 347 -35.16 -17.38 10.57
N LEU A 348 -36.10 -17.98 9.83
CA LEU A 348 -37.18 -17.28 9.15
C LEU A 348 -38.31 -17.07 10.17
N GLY A 349 -38.73 -15.82 10.36
CA GLY A 349 -39.89 -15.40 11.18
C GLY A 349 -39.43 -14.50 12.35
N TYR A 350 -39.77 -13.21 12.41
CA TYR A 350 -41.12 -12.65 12.29
C TYR A 350 -41.11 -11.13 11.94
N HIS A 351 -42.04 -10.73 11.06
CA HIS A 351 -42.60 -9.40 10.71
C HIS A 351 -41.69 -8.21 10.41
#